data_AF-A0A9P7DQI7-F1
#
_entry.id   AF-A0A9P7DQI7-F1
#
_cell.length_a   1.000
_cell.length_b   1.000
_cell.length_c   1.000
_cell.angle_alpha   90.00
_cell.angle_beta   90.00
_cell.angle_gamma   90.00
#
_symmetry.space_group_name_H-M   'P 1'
#
loop_
_entity.id
_entity.type
_entity.pdbx_description
1 polymer ?
#
loop_
_entity_poly.entity_id
_entity_poly.type
_entity_poly.pdbx_seq_one_letter_code
_entity_poly.pdbx_strand_id
1 'polypeptide(L)'
;IQAVQHLRNGGLMIDLDSEQLASWLKGSTGCMLLETHLDLTACICDMTYAIVVQFLLVTYEIKREGFTHHIKAEDYLPPNSIASIQWIKPPQCCTREQCTAFTLLQIKDNETAN
;
A
#
# COMPACT_ATOMS: atom_id res chain seq x y z
N ILE A 1 -6.78 22.43 4.69
CA ILE A 1 -5.82 21.89 3.70
C ILE A 1 -4.48 22.53 3.97
N GLN A 2 -3.47 21.72 4.31
CA GLN A 2 -2.15 22.17 4.71
C GLN A 2 -1.18 22.25 3.53
N ALA A 3 -1.19 21.23 2.66
CA ALA A 3 -0.35 21.19 1.47
C ALA A 3 -1.01 20.38 0.35
N VAL A 4 -0.59 20.64 -0.90
CA VAL A 4 -0.97 19.86 -2.07
C VAL A 4 0.28 19.58 -2.89
N GLN A 5 0.51 18.32 -3.22
CA GLN A 5 1.64 17.87 -4.01
C GLN A 5 1.15 17.12 -5.26
N HIS A 6 1.62 17.55 -6.43
CA HIS A 6 1.40 16.82 -7.67
C HIS A 6 2.43 15.69 -7.80
N LEU A 7 1.95 14.47 -7.99
CA LEU A 7 2.77 13.30 -8.21
C LEU A 7 3.07 13.12 -9.70
N ARG A 8 4.22 12.51 -10.02
CA ARG A 8 4.67 12.29 -11.40
C ARG A 8 3.76 11.35 -12.20
N ASN A 9 2.94 10.55 -11.53
CA ASN A 9 1.96 9.66 -12.12
C ASN A 9 0.60 10.34 -12.39
N GLY A 10 0.50 11.66 -12.23
CA GLY A 10 -0.74 12.41 -12.39
C GLY A 10 -1.66 12.37 -11.17
N GLY A 11 -1.24 11.74 -10.07
CA GLY A 11 -1.95 11.76 -8.79
C GLY A 11 -1.75 13.08 -8.02
N LEU A 12 -2.64 13.32 -7.05
CA LEU A 12 -2.55 14.42 -6.10
C LEU A 12 -2.43 13.86 -4.69
N MET A 13 -1.45 14.34 -3.94
CA MET A 13 -1.35 14.12 -2.50
C MET A 13 -1.77 15.40 -1.79
N ILE A 14 -2.75 15.30 -0.89
CA ILE A 14 -3.30 16.44 -0.18
C ILE A 14 -3.09 16.20 1.31
N ASP A 15 -2.29 17.05 1.94
CA ASP A 15 -2.11 17.04 3.38
C ASP A 15 -3.22 17.86 4.03
N LEU A 16 -3.92 17.24 4.98
CA LEU A 16 -5.01 17.85 5.71
C LEU A 16 -4.54 18.21 7.12
N ASP A 17 -4.96 19.38 7.57
CA ASP A 17 -4.70 19.96 8.89
C ASP A 17 -5.62 19.40 9.98
N SER A 18 -6.54 18.50 9.63
CA SER A 18 -7.53 17.93 10.55
C SER A 18 -7.77 16.45 10.28
N GLU A 19 -7.60 15.65 11.33
CA GLU A 19 -7.95 14.22 11.35
C GLU A 19 -9.45 14.01 11.11
N GLN A 20 -10.30 14.91 11.61
CA GLN A 20 -11.74 14.84 11.38
C GLN A 20 -12.07 14.98 9.89
N LEU A 21 -11.41 15.91 9.20
CA LEU A 21 -11.60 16.11 7.76
C LEU A 21 -11.08 14.91 6.95
N ALA A 22 -9.92 14.37 7.32
CA ALA A 22 -9.38 13.15 6.73
C ALA A 22 -10.34 11.95 6.92
N SER A 23 -10.88 11.80 8.13
CA SER A 23 -11.85 10.73 8.45
C SER A 23 -13.15 10.88 7.68
N TRP A 24 -13.64 12.11 7.52
CA TRP A 24 -14.83 12.39 6.72
C TRP A 24 -14.62 12.07 5.23
N LEU A 25 -13.46 12.43 4.67
CA LEU A 25 -13.10 12.11 3.28
C LEU A 25 -12.95 10.60 3.03
N LYS A 26 -12.45 9.85 4.03
CA LYS A 26 -12.40 8.38 3.98
C LYS A 26 -13.77 7.73 4.15
N GLY A 27 -14.75 8.44 4.70
CA GLY A 27 -16.12 7.98 4.81
C GLY A 27 -16.80 7.88 3.44
N SER A 28 -17.79 6.98 3.33
CA SER A 28 -18.54 6.76 2.09
C SER A 28 -19.13 8.05 1.50
N THR A 29 -19.66 8.93 2.35
CA THR A 29 -20.25 10.20 1.93
C THR A 29 -19.21 11.19 1.41
N GLY A 30 -18.10 11.38 2.14
CA GLY A 30 -17.06 12.32 1.74
C GLY A 30 -16.34 11.88 0.47
N CYS A 31 -16.05 10.58 0.36
CA CYS A 31 -15.44 9.97 -0.83
C CYS A 31 -16.34 10.17 -2.06
N MET A 32 -17.62 9.82 -1.96
CA MET A 32 -18.58 9.95 -3.06
C MET A 32 -18.77 11.41 -3.50
N LEU A 33 -18.85 12.35 -2.56
CA LEU A 33 -18.98 13.77 -2.89
C LEU A 33 -17.72 14.29 -3.60
N LEU A 34 -16.53 13.88 -3.15
CA LEU A 34 -15.29 14.29 -3.80
C LEU A 34 -15.17 13.71 -5.22
N GLU A 35 -15.50 12.43 -5.39
CA GLU A 35 -15.54 11.76 -6.69
C GLU A 35 -16.50 12.46 -7.65
N THR A 36 -17.70 12.81 -7.16
CA THR A 36 -18.72 13.53 -7.94
C THR A 36 -18.25 14.94 -8.31
N HIS A 37 -17.60 15.66 -7.39
CA HIS A 37 -17.13 17.03 -7.64
C HIS A 37 -15.94 17.10 -8.60
N LEU A 38 -15.12 16.06 -8.67
CA LEU A 38 -13.96 16.01 -9.55
C LEU A 38 -14.30 15.54 -10.97
N ASP A 39 -15.54 15.10 -11.24
CA ASP A 39 -15.99 14.56 -12.55
C ASP A 39 -15.00 13.52 -13.14
N LEU A 40 -14.27 12.84 -12.26
CA LEU A 40 -13.18 11.94 -12.58
C LEU A 40 -13.37 10.66 -11.80
N THR A 41 -12.90 9.54 -12.37
CA THR A 41 -12.61 8.31 -11.61
C THR A 41 -11.38 8.53 -10.71
N ALA A 42 -11.47 9.49 -9.79
CA ALA A 42 -10.45 9.73 -8.79
C ALA A 42 -10.61 8.71 -7.66
N CYS A 43 -9.58 7.92 -7.40
CA CYS A 43 -9.57 7.01 -6.26
C CYS A 43 -8.87 7.70 -5.09
N ILE A 44 -9.56 7.84 -3.96
CA ILE A 44 -8.92 8.22 -2.70
C ILE A 44 -8.17 7.00 -2.18
N CYS A 45 -6.84 7.04 -2.20
CA CYS A 45 -6.00 5.99 -1.64
C CYS A 45 -5.47 6.41 -0.27
N ASP A 46 -5.48 5.48 0.67
CA ASP A 46 -4.71 5.64 1.91
C ASP A 46 -3.22 5.78 1.58
N MET A 47 -2.53 6.62 2.35
CA MET A 47 -1.07 6.67 2.30
C MET A 47 -0.52 5.31 2.73
N THR A 48 0.39 4.76 1.93
CA THR A 48 1.11 3.53 2.25
C THR A 48 2.60 3.79 2.33
N TYR A 49 3.26 3.09 3.25
CA TYR A 49 4.68 3.12 3.48
C TYR A 49 5.32 1.91 2.80
N ALA A 50 6.27 2.18 1.92
CA ALA A 50 6.93 1.15 1.13
C ALA A 50 8.15 0.61 1.88
N ILE A 51 8.14 -0.68 2.20
CA ILE A 51 9.24 -1.38 2.86
C ILE A 51 9.84 -2.37 1.87
N VAL A 52 11.17 -2.38 1.76
CA VAL A 52 11.89 -3.39 0.99
C VAL A 52 12.19 -4.57 1.90
N VAL A 53 11.50 -5.69 1.67
CA VAL A 53 11.79 -6.95 2.36
C VAL A 53 12.85 -7.69 1.55
N GLN A 54 13.92 -8.06 2.24
CA GLN A 54 15.05 -8.77 1.67
C GLN A 54 14.92 -10.27 1.93
N PHE A 55 15.52 -11.07 1.06
CA PHE A 55 15.66 -12.51 1.22
C PHE A 55 14.35 -13.33 1.27
N LEU A 56 13.27 -12.83 0.67
CA LEU A 56 12.01 -13.58 0.60
C LEU A 56 12.16 -14.76 -0.37
N LEU A 57 11.75 -15.97 0.03
CA LEU A 57 11.89 -17.17 -0.80
C LEU A 57 11.09 -17.03 -2.10
N VAL A 58 11.74 -17.28 -3.23
CA VAL A 58 11.10 -17.19 -4.57
C VAL A 58 9.99 -18.23 -4.77
N THR A 59 9.96 -19.26 -3.93
CA THR A 59 8.91 -20.28 -3.88
C THR A 59 7.61 -19.77 -3.27
N TYR A 60 7.63 -18.63 -2.57
CA TYR A 60 6.40 -18.04 -2.05
C TYR A 60 5.52 -17.48 -3.16
N GLU A 61 4.29 -17.98 -3.21
CA GLU A 61 3.24 -17.46 -4.08
C GLU A 61 2.63 -16.19 -3.47
N ILE A 62 3.37 -15.08 -3.51
CA ILE A 62 2.95 -13.82 -2.89
C ILE A 62 1.64 -13.23 -3.45
N LYS A 63 1.21 -13.73 -4.63
CA LYS A 63 -0.04 -13.35 -5.31
C LYS A 63 -1.22 -14.28 -4.99
N ARG A 64 -1.00 -15.35 -4.23
CA ARG A 64 -2.05 -16.27 -3.81
C ARG A 64 -3.04 -15.51 -2.90
N GLU A 65 -4.33 -15.75 -3.12
CA GLU A 65 -5.36 -15.23 -2.23
C GLU A 65 -5.10 -15.68 -0.78
N GLY A 66 -5.20 -14.75 0.17
CA GLY A 66 -4.92 -15.03 1.57
C GLY A 66 -3.44 -15.03 1.97
N PHE A 67 -2.48 -14.90 1.04
CA PHE A 67 -1.06 -14.87 1.39
C PHE A 67 -0.71 -13.74 2.38
N THR A 68 -1.25 -12.54 2.15
CA THR A 68 -1.10 -11.41 3.07
C THR A 68 -1.76 -11.65 4.42
N HIS A 69 -2.77 -12.52 4.51
CA HIS A 69 -3.35 -12.92 5.81
C HIS A 69 -2.45 -13.91 6.55
N HIS A 70 -1.76 -14.77 5.82
CA HIS A 70 -0.82 -15.73 6.39
C HIS A 70 0.40 -15.05 7.00
N ILE A 71 1.05 -14.15 6.24
CA ILE A 71 2.19 -13.37 6.74
C ILE A 71 1.81 -12.55 7.98
N LYS A 72 0.60 -11.96 8.01
CA LYS A 72 0.13 -11.20 9.20
C LYS A 72 0.13 -12.07 10.46
N ALA A 73 -0.23 -13.35 10.33
CA ALA A 73 -0.29 -14.28 11.45
C ALA A 73 1.11 -14.76 11.88
N GLU A 74 2.03 -14.93 10.92
CA GLU A 74 3.40 -15.38 11.21
C GLU A 74 4.29 -14.27 11.80
N ASP A 75 4.15 -13.02 11.33
CA ASP A 75 5.02 -11.89 11.70
C ASP A 75 4.43 -10.97 12.78
N TYR A 76 3.33 -11.36 13.44
CA TYR A 76 2.65 -10.55 14.47
C TYR A 76 2.24 -9.14 13.99
N LEU A 77 2.04 -8.96 12.69
CA LEU A 77 1.64 -7.66 12.14
C LEU A 77 0.16 -7.40 12.47
N PRO A 78 -0.23 -6.14 12.77
CA PRO A 78 -1.62 -5.82 13.03
C PRO A 78 -2.53 -6.25 11.87
N PRO A 79 -3.75 -6.73 12.15
CA PRO A 79 -4.71 -7.05 11.10
C PRO A 79 -4.94 -5.80 10.22
N ASN A 80 -4.94 -6.00 8.90
CA ASN A 80 -5.09 -4.94 7.88
C ASN A 80 -3.91 -3.95 7.71
N SER A 81 -2.76 -4.18 8.35
CA SER A 81 -1.56 -3.35 8.17
C SER A 81 -0.96 -3.44 6.75
N ILE A 82 -0.92 -4.63 6.14
CA ILE A 82 -0.41 -4.80 4.76
C ILE A 82 -1.49 -4.40 3.74
N ALA A 83 -1.17 -3.40 2.90
CA ALA A 83 -1.95 -2.99 1.74
C ALA A 83 -1.68 -3.84 0.50
N SER A 84 -0.40 -4.11 0.20
CA SER A 84 -0.02 -4.96 -0.94
C SER A 84 1.40 -5.50 -0.79
N ILE A 85 1.71 -6.58 -1.52
CA ILE A 85 3.06 -7.12 -1.65
C ILE A 85 3.34 -7.42 -3.12
N GLN A 86 4.53 -7.08 -3.60
CA GLN A 86 4.96 -7.37 -4.97
C GLN A 86 6.46 -7.65 -5.03
N TRP A 87 6.89 -8.45 -6.01
CA TRP A 87 8.30 -8.65 -6.30
C TRP A 87 8.90 -7.39 -6.93
N ILE A 88 10.04 -6.92 -6.44
CA ILE A 88 10.80 -5.85 -7.10
C ILE A 88 11.36 -6.38 -8.43
N LYS A 89 11.86 -7.62 -8.39
CA LYS A 89 12.24 -8.37 -9.58
C LYS A 89 11.47 -9.69 -9.58
N PRO A 90 10.64 -9.97 -10.60
CA PRO A 90 9.86 -11.21 -10.64
C PRO A 90 10.78 -12.44 -10.57
N PRO A 91 10.36 -13.53 -9.90
CA PRO A 91 11.14 -14.77 -9.80
C PRO A 91 11.59 -15.32 -11.16
N GLN A 92 10.81 -15.09 -12.21
CA GLN A 92 11.13 -15.52 -13.58
C GLN A 92 12.38 -14.83 -14.13
N CYS A 93 12.76 -13.69 -13.57
CA CYS A 93 13.94 -12.92 -13.95
C CYS A 93 15.15 -13.19 -13.03
N CYS A 94 14.98 -13.98 -11.98
CA CYS A 94 16.06 -14.43 -11.09
C CYS A 94 16.86 -15.57 -11.74
N THR A 95 18.12 -15.75 -11.34
CA THR A 95 18.93 -16.89 -11.81
C THR A 95 18.37 -18.19 -11.21
N ARG A 96 18.66 -19.34 -11.85
CA ARG A 96 18.12 -20.64 -11.40
C ARG A 96 18.62 -21.04 -10.01
N GLU A 97 19.79 -20.54 -9.61
CA GLU A 97 20.43 -20.80 -8.34
C GLU A 97 19.94 -19.86 -7.22
N GLN A 98 19.19 -18.80 -7.57
CA GLN A 98 18.73 -17.81 -6.61
C GLN A 98 17.45 -18.27 -5.93
N CYS A 99 17.54 -18.60 -4.64
CA CYS A 99 16.41 -19.06 -3.83
C CYS A 99 15.62 -17.93 -3.16
N THR A 100 16.16 -16.71 -3.14
CA THR A 100 15.57 -15.56 -2.46
C THR A 100 15.54 -14.32 -3.34
N ALA A 101 14.56 -13.44 -3.16
CA ALA A 101 14.43 -12.20 -3.91
C ALA A 101 13.91 -11.06 -3.04
N PHE A 102 13.95 -9.85 -3.59
CA PHE A 102 13.46 -8.65 -2.93
C PHE A 102 11.98 -8.42 -3.24
N THR A 103 11.20 -8.10 -2.21
CA THR A 103 9.81 -7.67 -2.35
C THR A 103 9.63 -6.25 -1.84
N LEU A 104 8.66 -5.58 -2.45
CA LEU A 104 8.12 -4.32 -1.99
C LEU A 104 6.82 -4.62 -1.24
N LEU A 105 6.81 -4.30 0.05
CA LEU A 105 5.66 -4.41 0.93
C LEU A 105 5.10 -3.01 1.15
N GLN A 106 3.79 -2.82 0.94
CA GLN A 106 3.11 -1.56 1.22
C GLN A 106 2.34 -1.71 2.52
N ILE A 107 2.67 -0.91 3.53
CA ILE A 107 2.04 -0.91 4.86
C ILE A 107 1.17 0.33 5.02
N LYS A 108 -0.01 0.21 5.61
CA LYS A 108 -0.98 1.31 5.80
C LYS A 108 -0.70 2.19 7.03
N ASP A 109 0.13 1.69 7.93
CA ASP A 109 0.41 2.33 9.21
C ASP A 109 1.90 2.66 9.34
N ASN A 110 2.21 3.86 9.84
CA ASN A 110 3.58 4.33 9.97
C ASN A 110 4.31 3.67 11.13
N GLU A 111 3.60 3.39 12.23
CA GLU A 111 4.20 2.75 13.41
C GLU A 111 4.60 1.31 13.09
N THR A 112 3.79 0.60 12.31
CA THR A 112 4.10 -0.75 11.82
C THR A 112 5.24 -0.76 10.78
N ALA A 113 5.49 0.37 10.11
CA ALA A 113 6.49 0.44 9.05
C ALA A 113 7.93 0.73 9.52
N ASN A 114 8.12 1.18 10.76
CA ASN A 114 9.41 1.50 11.36
C ASN A 114 9.75 0.56 12.52
#